data_AF-A0A645GY32-F1
#
_entry.id   AF-A0A645GY32-F1
#
_cell.length_a   1.000
_cell.length_b   1.000
_cell.length_c   1.000
_cell.angle_alpha   90.00
_cell.angle_beta   90.00
_cell.angle_gamma   90.00
#
_symmetry.space_group_name_H-M   'P 1'
#
loop_
_entity.id
_entity.type
_entity.pdbx_description
1 polymer ?
#
loop_
_entity_poly.entity_id
_entity_poly.type
_entity_poly.pdbx_seq_one_letter_code
_entity_poly.pdbx_strand_id
1 'polypeptide(L)'
;MKAAFSVILDGGAVYYTAEEYILHLEHILTLLKTYQNFHVCFTAEETEIQYMVYSREDLGTIVAKTSSPPFVLAINETNMTAAFWDFLCSMIPLQFNKDSHEKEIARLTEYIDRLK
;
A
#
# COMPACT_ATOMS: atom_id res chain seq x y z
N MET A 1 0.83 -21.21 -8.22
CA MET A 1 -0.41 -20.43 -8.16
C MET A 1 -0.26 -19.22 -9.07
N LYS A 2 -0.90 -19.23 -10.24
CA LYS A 2 -0.82 -18.15 -11.24
C LYS A 2 -2.01 -17.24 -10.95
N ALA A 3 -1.82 -16.20 -10.15
CA ALA A 3 -2.86 -15.19 -9.97
C ALA A 3 -3.03 -14.48 -11.32
N ALA A 4 -4.12 -14.79 -12.02
CA ALA A 4 -4.47 -14.11 -13.25
C ALA A 4 -4.77 -12.66 -12.89
N PHE A 5 -4.07 -11.74 -13.56
CA PHE A 5 -4.29 -10.29 -13.56
C PHE A 5 -5.79 -9.90 -13.79
N SER A 6 -6.59 -10.85 -14.28
CA SER A 6 -8.01 -10.69 -14.61
C SER A 6 -8.97 -10.69 -13.40
N VAL A 7 -8.56 -11.14 -12.20
CA VAL A 7 -9.46 -11.12 -11.03
C VAL A 7 -9.64 -9.70 -10.48
N ILE A 8 -8.67 -8.81 -10.71
CA ILE A 8 -8.72 -7.40 -10.25
C ILE A 8 -9.81 -6.59 -10.99
N LEU A 9 -10.30 -7.08 -12.13
CA LEU A 9 -11.19 -6.35 -13.04
C LEU A 9 -12.62 -6.92 -13.12
N ASP A 10 -12.91 -8.07 -12.52
CA ASP A 10 -14.30 -8.54 -12.44
C ASP A 10 -15.01 -7.70 -11.38
N GLY A 11 -16.01 -6.93 -11.80
CA GLY A 11 -16.58 -5.75 -11.12
C GLY A 11 -17.29 -5.98 -9.78
N GLY A 12 -16.93 -7.02 -9.03
CA GLY A 12 -17.25 -7.16 -7.62
C GLY A 12 -16.13 -6.60 -6.77
N ALA A 13 -16.46 -5.78 -5.77
CA ALA A 13 -15.47 -5.36 -4.79
C ALA A 13 -15.04 -6.59 -3.97
N VAL A 14 -13.82 -7.07 -4.21
CA VAL A 14 -13.22 -8.17 -3.44
C VAL A 14 -12.61 -7.55 -2.18
N TYR A 15 -13.34 -7.65 -1.08
CA TYR A 15 -12.86 -7.26 0.24
C TYR A 15 -12.27 -8.48 0.94
N TYR A 16 -11.27 -8.26 1.78
CA TYR A 16 -10.78 -9.26 2.72
C TYR A 16 -11.89 -9.67 3.69
N THR A 17 -11.92 -10.95 4.09
CA THR A 17 -12.55 -11.31 5.38
C THR A 17 -11.73 -10.76 6.55
N ALA A 18 -12.29 -10.75 7.75
CA ALA A 18 -11.56 -10.31 8.95
C ALA A 18 -10.29 -11.14 9.17
N GLU A 19 -10.37 -12.46 8.98
CA GLU A 19 -9.26 -13.39 9.13
C GLU A 19 -8.19 -13.17 8.05
N GLU A 20 -8.61 -12.97 6.79
CA GLU A 20 -7.69 -12.68 5.68
C GLU A 20 -6.97 -11.34 5.90
N TYR A 21 -7.68 -10.34 6.44
CA TYR A 21 -7.10 -9.04 6.74
C TYR A 21 -6.05 -9.13 7.85
N ILE A 22 -6.36 -9.84 8.94
CA ILE A 22 -5.39 -10.08 10.02
C ILE A 22 -4.15 -10.83 9.48
N LEU A 23 -4.35 -11.88 8.69
CA LEU A 23 -3.26 -12.64 8.09
C LEU A 23 -2.39 -11.77 7.16
N HIS A 24 -3.01 -10.87 6.40
CA HIS A 24 -2.30 -9.92 5.55
C HIS A 24 -1.42 -8.97 6.38
N LEU A 25 -1.95 -8.43 7.49
CA LEU A 25 -1.18 -7.56 8.39
C LEU A 25 -0.03 -8.31 9.09
N GLU A 26 -0.25 -9.56 9.51
CA GLU A 26 0.81 -10.41 10.08
C GLU A 26 1.93 -10.69 9.06
N HIS A 27 1.56 -10.85 7.78
CA HIS A 27 2.54 -10.96 6.70
C HIS A 27 3.33 -9.66 6.53
N ILE A 28 2.67 -8.50 6.54
CA ILE A 28 3.34 -7.19 6.49
C ILE A 28 4.30 -7.03 7.69
N LEU A 29 3.87 -7.42 8.89
CA LEU A 29 4.71 -7.39 10.09
C LEU A 29 5.94 -8.29 9.95
N THR A 30 5.79 -9.44 9.29
CA THR A 30 6.90 -10.35 8.98
C THR A 30 7.89 -9.71 8.02
N LEU A 31 7.41 -9.07 6.95
CA LEU A 31 8.26 -8.34 6.00
C LEU A 31 9.01 -7.20 6.68
N LEU A 32 8.31 -6.40 7.50
CA LEU A 32 8.89 -5.33 8.30
C LEU A 32 10.01 -5.85 9.21
N LYS A 33 9.76 -6.91 9.99
CA LYS A 33 10.79 -7.52 10.85
C LYS A 33 11.99 -8.09 10.08
N THR A 34 11.80 -8.52 8.84
CA THR A 34 12.82 -9.20 8.03
C THR A 34 13.72 -8.23 7.27
N TYR A 35 13.15 -7.16 6.74
CA TYR A 35 13.82 -6.26 5.81
C TYR A 35 13.93 -4.85 6.40
N GLN A 36 15.14 -4.43 6.75
CA GLN A 36 15.39 -3.09 7.33
C GLN A 36 15.01 -1.93 6.42
N ASN A 37 14.91 -2.16 5.10
CA ASN A 37 14.52 -1.18 4.11
C ASN A 37 13.01 -1.22 3.78
N PHE A 38 12.25 -2.10 4.43
CA PHE A 38 10.81 -2.12 4.34
C PHE A 38 10.25 -1.30 5.50
N HIS A 39 9.37 -0.34 5.21
CA HIS A 39 8.82 0.55 6.21
C HIS A 39 7.31 0.67 6.05
N VAL A 40 6.61 0.87 7.17
CA VAL A 40 5.15 0.99 7.21
C VAL A 40 4.77 2.32 7.84
N CYS A 41 4.07 3.17 7.08
CA CYS A 41 3.56 4.44 7.55
C CYS A 41 2.07 4.35 7.89
N PHE A 42 1.70 4.73 9.11
CA PHE A 42 0.32 4.94 9.49
C PHE A 42 -0.08 6.39 9.23
N THR A 43 -1.00 6.61 8.31
CA THR A 43 -1.59 7.93 8.05
C THR A 43 -2.70 8.22 9.06
N ALA A 44 -2.82 9.47 9.51
CA ALA A 44 -3.81 9.87 10.52
C ALA A 44 -5.21 10.10 9.93
N GLU A 45 -5.31 10.28 8.62
CA GLU A 45 -6.56 10.55 7.93
C GLU A 45 -7.12 9.26 7.34
N GLU A 46 -8.41 9.02 7.57
CA GLU A 46 -9.23 8.16 6.73
C GLU A 46 -9.36 8.84 5.38
N THR A 47 -8.31 8.80 4.59
CA THR A 47 -8.45 9.13 3.18
C THR A 47 -9.24 7.96 2.60
N GLU A 48 -10.47 8.19 2.14
CA GLU A 48 -11.15 7.25 1.25
C GLU A 48 -10.33 7.16 -0.04
N ILE A 49 -9.22 6.42 -0.01
CA ILE A 49 -8.36 6.26 -1.17
C ILE A 49 -9.03 5.21 -2.05
N GLN A 50 -9.96 5.68 -2.90
CA GLN A 50 -10.60 4.88 -3.95
C GLN A 50 -9.65 4.60 -5.11
N TYR A 51 -8.35 4.70 -4.87
CA TYR A 51 -7.32 4.46 -5.86
C TYR A 51 -6.08 3.83 -5.23
N MET A 52 -5.34 3.05 -6.01
CA MET A 52 -4.05 2.51 -5.64
C MET A 52 -3.02 3.10 -6.60
N VAL A 53 -1.92 3.64 -6.07
CA VAL A 53 -0.78 4.11 -6.86
C VAL A 53 0.43 3.27 -6.50
N TYR A 54 1.02 2.63 -7.50
CA TYR A 54 2.31 1.98 -7.41
C TYR A 54 3.26 2.69 -8.36
N SER A 55 4.35 3.26 -7.86
CA SER A 55 5.34 3.94 -8.70
C SER A 55 6.73 3.35 -8.47
N ARG A 56 7.48 3.22 -9.55
CA ARG A 56 8.89 2.85 -9.53
C ARG A 56 9.62 3.72 -10.55
N GLU A 57 10.52 4.58 -10.06
CA GLU A 57 11.20 5.64 -10.84
C GLU A 57 11.66 5.17 -12.24
N ASP A 58 12.24 3.97 -12.33
CA ASP A 58 12.82 3.44 -13.59
C ASP A 58 11.90 2.52 -14.41
N LEU A 59 10.67 2.23 -13.96
CA LEU A 59 9.76 1.30 -14.66
C LEU A 59 8.44 1.94 -15.07
N GLY A 60 7.92 2.88 -14.27
CA GLY A 60 6.63 3.49 -14.49
C GLY A 60 5.73 3.45 -13.27
N THR A 61 4.51 3.93 -13.47
CA THR A 61 3.48 4.04 -12.45
C THR A 61 2.23 3.27 -12.87
N ILE A 62 1.63 2.53 -11.94
CA ILE A 62 0.30 1.94 -12.08
C ILE A 62 -0.65 2.71 -11.18
N VAL A 63 -1.73 3.24 -11.76
CA VAL A 63 -2.83 3.87 -11.02
C VAL A 63 -4.08 3.03 -11.24
N ALA A 64 -4.64 2.49 -10.17
CA ALA A 64 -5.89 1.74 -10.23
C ALA A 64 -6.97 2.50 -9.47
N LYS A 65 -8.04 2.95 -10.14
CA LYS A 65 -9.25 3.39 -9.45
C LYS A 65 -10.05 2.15 -9.06
N THR A 66 -10.26 1.96 -7.77
CA THR A 66 -10.98 0.81 -7.22
C THR A 66 -12.48 1.07 -7.06
N SER A 67 -12.94 2.33 -7.18
CA SER A 67 -14.37 2.64 -7.22
C SER A 67 -15.00 2.40 -8.59
N SER A 68 -16.29 2.03 -8.59
CA SER A 68 -17.03 1.70 -9.80
C SER A 68 -17.24 2.91 -10.73
N PRO A 69 -17.02 2.77 -12.05
CA PRO A 69 -16.41 1.61 -12.72
C PRO A 69 -14.89 1.57 -12.49
N PRO A 70 -14.32 0.42 -12.10
CA PRO A 70 -12.90 0.31 -11.84
C PRO A 70 -12.11 0.44 -13.14
N PHE A 71 -10.95 1.09 -13.08
CA PHE A 71 -10.02 1.14 -14.21
C PHE A 71 -8.59 1.15 -13.72
N VAL A 72 -7.68 0.65 -14.57
CA VAL A 72 -6.24 0.63 -14.31
C VAL A 72 -5.51 1.33 -15.45
N LEU A 73 -4.62 2.25 -15.10
CA LEU A 73 -3.76 2.97 -16.01
C LEU A 73 -2.31 2.58 -15.73
N ALA A 74 -1.60 2.13 -16.76
CA ALA A 74 -0.15 1.96 -16.73
C ALA A 74 0.51 3.15 -17.44
N ILE A 75 1.35 3.87 -16.73
CA ILE A 75 2.05 5.07 -17.18
C ILE A 75 3.53 4.75 -17.21
N ASN A 76 4.17 4.97 -18.36
CA ASN A 76 5.62 4.76 -18.54
C ASN A 76 6.34 6.02 -19.05
N GLU A 77 5.65 7.16 -19.07
CA GLU A 77 6.27 8.44 -19.39
C GLU A 77 7.08 8.91 -18.17
N THR A 78 8.34 9.27 -18.39
CA THR A 78 9.33 9.51 -17.34
C THR A 78 8.95 10.68 -16.44
N ASN A 79 8.47 11.79 -16.99
CA ASN A 79 8.10 12.96 -16.19
C ASN A 79 6.88 12.67 -15.32
N MET A 80 5.89 11.97 -15.85
CA MET A 80 4.71 11.52 -15.11
C MET A 80 5.09 10.52 -14.03
N THR A 81 6.00 9.60 -14.30
CA THR A 81 6.50 8.63 -13.32
C THR A 81 7.17 9.35 -12.14
N ALA A 82 8.06 10.30 -12.43
CA ALA A 82 8.70 11.14 -11.43
C ALA A 82 7.69 11.97 -10.63
N ALA A 83 6.72 12.61 -11.28
CA ALA A 83 5.69 13.39 -10.60
C ALA A 83 4.82 12.55 -9.65
N PHE A 84 4.48 11.31 -10.04
CA PHE A 84 3.76 10.39 -9.15
C PHE A 84 4.63 9.89 -8.00
N TRP A 85 5.91 9.65 -8.24
CA TRP A 85 6.86 9.31 -7.17
C TRP A 85 6.97 10.45 -6.15
N ASP A 86 7.19 11.68 -6.61
CA ASP A 86 7.24 12.88 -5.77
C ASP A 86 5.94 13.07 -4.98
N PHE A 87 4.79 12.84 -5.62
CA PHE A 87 3.49 12.85 -4.96
C PHE A 87 3.41 11.81 -3.83
N LEU A 88 3.81 10.56 -4.07
CA LEU A 88 3.86 9.52 -3.04
C LEU A 88 4.79 9.91 -1.89
N CYS A 89 5.98 10.42 -2.19
CA CYS A 89 6.92 10.91 -1.19
C CYS A 89 6.35 12.07 -0.38
N SER A 90 5.57 12.96 -1.00
CA SER A 90 4.92 14.08 -0.30
C SER A 90 3.82 13.65 0.67
N MET A 91 3.22 12.48 0.45
CA MET A 91 2.21 11.89 1.34
C MET A 91 2.83 11.23 2.58
N ILE A 92 4.13 10.92 2.55
CA ILE A 92 4.83 10.38 3.70
C ILE A 92 5.03 11.52 4.71
N PRO A 93 4.54 11.40 5.96
CA PRO A 93 4.72 12.42 6.98
C PRO A 93 6.21 12.73 7.17
N LEU A 94 6.58 14.00 7.31
CA LEU A 94 7.97 14.45 7.54
C LEU A 94 8.66 13.74 8.73
N GLN A 95 7.88 13.22 9.67
CA GLN A 95 8.35 12.47 10.85
C GLN A 95 8.64 10.99 10.59
N PHE A 96 8.35 10.46 9.41
CA PHE A 96 8.62 9.06 9.05
C PHE A 96 10.11 8.71 9.18
N ASN A 97 10.98 9.67 8.85
CA ASN A 97 12.43 9.51 8.98
C ASN A 97 12.92 9.57 10.45
N LYS A 98 12.03 9.82 11.43
CA LYS A 98 12.34 9.90 12.87
C LYS A 98 11.77 8.74 13.68
N ASP A 99 10.81 7.99 13.14
CA ASP A 99 10.34 6.80 13.82
C ASP A 99 11.33 5.66 13.59
N SER A 100 11.80 5.08 14.69
CA SER A 100 12.63 3.90 14.63
C SER A 100 11.79 2.76 14.06
N HIS A 101 12.41 1.93 13.23
CA HIS A 101 11.86 0.66 12.75
C HIS A 101 11.19 -0.16 13.87
N GLU A 102 11.71 -0.08 15.10
CA GLU A 102 11.12 -0.72 16.29
C GLU A 102 9.73 -0.16 16.66
N LYS A 103 9.50 1.15 16.50
CA LYS A 103 8.20 1.77 16.74
C LYS A 103 7.19 1.37 15.69
N GLU A 104 7.60 1.24 14.42
CA GLU A 104 6.74 0.76 13.35
C GLU A 104 6.26 -0.67 13.64
N ILE A 105 7.18 -1.55 14.05
CA ILE A 105 6.88 -2.93 14.47
C ILE A 105 5.91 -2.93 15.66
N ALA A 106 6.18 -2.13 16.70
CA ALA A 106 5.35 -2.06 17.88
C ALA A 106 3.92 -1.60 17.55
N ARG A 107 3.80 -0.55 16.74
CA ARG A 107 2.51 0.02 16.34
C ARG A 107 1.69 -0.94 15.48
N LEU A 108 2.32 -1.63 14.53
CA LEU A 108 1.64 -2.63 13.71
C LEU A 108 1.23 -3.86 14.53
N THR A 109 2.06 -4.27 15.49
CA THR A 109 1.71 -5.37 16.41
C THR A 109 0.50 -5.00 17.27
N GLU A 110 0.50 -3.82 17.89
CA GLU A 110 -0.63 -3.32 18.69
C GLU A 110 -1.92 -3.23 17.86
N TYR A 111 -1.80 -2.78 16.61
CA TYR A 111 -2.96 -2.71 15.70
C TYR A 111 -3.54 -4.08 15.39
N ILE A 112 -2.69 -5.09 15.12
CA ILE A 112 -3.14 -6.47 14.86
C ILE A 112 -3.82 -7.06 16.10
N ASP A 113 -3.26 -6.84 17.28
CA ASP A 113 -3.81 -7.37 18.54
C ASP A 113 -5.19 -6.77 18.86
N ARG A 114 -5.43 -5.52 18.47
CA ARG A 114 -6.75 -4.87 18.62
C ARG A 114 -7.83 -5.44 17.68
N LEU A 115 -7.43 -6.08 16.58
CA LEU A 115 -8.35 -6.65 15.60
C LEU A 115 -8.75 -8.11 15.92
N LYS A 116 -8.04 -8.76 16.84
CA LYS A 116 -8.31 -10.13 17.31
C LYS A 116 -9.29 -10.13 18.48
#